data_AF-A0A316Q7L0-F1
#
_entry.id   AF-A0A316Q7L0-F1
#
_cell.length_a   1.000
_cell.length_b   1.000
_cell.length_c   1.000
_cell.angle_alpha   90.00
_cell.angle_beta   90.00
_cell.angle_gamma   90.00
#
_symmetry.space_group_name_H-M   'P 1'
#
loop_
_entity.id
_entity.type
_entity.pdbx_description
1 polymer ?
#
loop_
_entity_poly.entity_id
_entity_poly.type
_entity_poly.pdbx_seq_one_letter_code
_entity_poly.pdbx_strand_id
1 'polypeptide(L)'
;MKRAFIYLIALLLLFALTACGAESSAPDVSSGGQPSRSACSHQSVIKPAAEPDCTKTGLTEGAYCALCGECLIEQREIPAYGHKPGQASEREATCDEAGVIGQVKCEVCGAVIEEEKNVPALGHTTDNGVCERCGLYIGGIWETRYYVDEFDQPTNEWYISSKELFIGKFSNSATTNSKLTVKMLIDKDDITIFLYEYDMYPVKNPWSSADEYDITIRTSSGDKYLTGTMYSDGDRIFIDSQHISSVIQALRGGDEIMFHIASENMDTYLFSVMPANFADEYDSIMGNSR
;
A
#
# COMPACT_ATOMS: atom_id res chain seq x y z
N MET A 1 31.09 15.24 11.30
CA MET A 1 32.26 15.01 10.43
C MET A 1 31.83 15.21 8.98
N LYS A 2 32.54 16.09 8.24
CA LYS A 2 32.66 16.21 6.77
C LYS A 2 31.37 16.65 6.01
N ARG A 3 31.25 17.90 5.50
CA ARG A 3 31.82 18.51 4.26
C ARG A 3 31.35 17.75 3.00
N ALA A 4 30.75 18.30 1.93
CA ALA A 4 31.08 19.48 1.10
C ALA A 4 29.91 19.76 0.10
N PHE A 5 29.41 21.00 -0.07
CA PHE A 5 29.70 21.99 -1.15
C PHE A 5 29.15 21.68 -2.55
N ILE A 6 28.15 22.45 -3.03
CA ILE A 6 28.07 22.97 -4.41
C ILE A 6 27.50 24.39 -4.39
N TYR A 7 28.14 25.25 -5.17
CA TYR A 7 28.04 26.70 -5.26
C TYR A 7 26.78 27.18 -6.00
N LEU A 8 26.17 28.29 -5.55
CA LEU A 8 25.38 29.16 -6.43
C LEU A 8 26.01 30.55 -6.44
N ILE A 9 26.81 30.80 -7.48
CA ILE A 9 27.33 32.13 -7.82
C ILE A 9 26.18 32.87 -8.49
N ALA A 10 25.49 33.73 -7.73
CA ALA A 10 24.65 34.77 -8.30
C ALA A 10 25.57 35.93 -8.71
N LEU A 11 26.05 35.88 -9.95
CA LEU A 11 26.71 37.02 -10.59
C LEU A 11 25.64 38.10 -10.82
N LEU A 12 25.45 38.95 -9.82
CA LEU A 12 24.70 40.21 -9.94
C LEU A 12 25.49 41.12 -10.89
N LEU A 13 25.24 40.98 -12.18
CA LEU A 13 25.52 42.03 -13.15
C LEU A 13 24.56 43.18 -12.83
N LEU A 14 24.99 44.05 -11.90
CA LEU A 14 24.49 45.41 -11.80
C LEU A 14 24.82 46.10 -13.13
N PHE A 15 23.88 46.06 -14.08
CA PHE A 15 23.75 47.17 -15.00
C PHE A 15 23.21 48.33 -14.17
N ALA A 16 24.12 49.16 -13.66
CA ALA A 16 23.81 50.46 -13.11
C ALA A 16 23.27 51.35 -14.24
N LEU A 17 22.02 51.14 -14.62
CA LEU A 17 21.22 52.17 -15.25
C LEU A 17 20.75 53.04 -14.10
N THR A 18 21.39 54.20 -13.97
CA THR A 18 20.97 55.26 -13.07
C THR A 18 19.52 55.64 -13.40
N ALA A 19 18.59 55.07 -12.64
CA ALA A 19 17.28 55.64 -12.44
C ALA A 19 17.50 57.05 -11.86
N CYS A 20 16.77 58.04 -12.36
CA CYS A 20 16.92 59.41 -11.87
C CYS A 20 16.28 59.62 -10.47
N GLY A 21 15.96 58.54 -9.76
CA GLY A 21 15.37 58.57 -8.43
C GLY A 21 16.19 57.74 -7.45
N ALA A 22 17.20 58.36 -6.85
CA ALA A 22 17.70 57.96 -5.53
C ALA A 22 17.74 59.22 -4.68
N GLU A 23 16.90 59.24 -3.65
CA GLU A 23 16.72 60.34 -2.71
C GLU A 23 18.05 60.84 -2.16
N SER A 24 18.40 62.09 -2.44
CA SER A 24 19.53 62.77 -1.80
C SER A 24 19.07 63.31 -0.45
N SER A 25 19.45 62.63 0.64
CA SER A 25 19.56 63.26 1.94
C SER A 25 20.67 64.32 1.85
N ALA A 26 20.27 65.59 1.89
CA ALA A 26 21.17 66.72 1.79
C ALA A 26 22.05 66.84 3.05
N PRO A 27 23.39 66.99 2.90
CA PRO A 27 24.15 67.77 3.85
C PRO A 27 24.17 69.22 3.38
N ASP A 28 23.70 70.09 4.25
CA ASP A 28 23.77 71.55 4.15
C ASP A 28 25.25 71.98 4.24
N VAL A 29 25.85 72.42 3.13
CA VAL A 29 27.12 73.15 3.12
C VAL A 29 27.09 74.25 2.07
N SER A 30 27.22 75.47 2.58
CA SER A 30 27.29 76.73 1.85
C SER A 30 28.58 76.90 1.05
N SER A 31 28.43 77.67 -0.04
CA SER A 31 29.40 78.58 -0.67
C SER A 31 30.27 78.05 -1.83
N GLY A 32 30.09 78.68 -2.99
CA GLY A 32 31.14 78.80 -4.02
C GLY A 32 30.73 78.49 -5.47
N GLY A 33 30.28 79.51 -6.21
CA GLY A 33 30.37 79.59 -7.67
C GLY A 33 29.25 78.92 -8.49
N GLN A 34 28.27 79.70 -8.95
CA GLN A 34 27.38 79.29 -10.03
C GLN A 34 28.08 79.47 -11.39
N PRO A 35 28.37 78.40 -12.16
CA PRO A 35 28.51 78.56 -13.60
C PRO A 35 27.13 78.92 -14.16
N SER A 36 27.11 79.93 -15.04
CA SER A 36 25.95 80.32 -15.85
C SER A 36 25.24 79.07 -16.39
N ARG A 37 23.99 78.83 -15.96
CA ARG A 37 23.13 77.81 -16.56
C ARG A 37 22.88 78.23 -18.00
N SER A 38 23.64 77.65 -18.92
CA SER A 38 23.35 77.72 -20.35
C SER A 38 21.89 77.31 -20.56
N ALA A 39 21.12 78.11 -21.30
CA ALA A 39 19.74 77.80 -21.64
C ALA A 39 19.70 76.51 -22.46
N CYS A 40 19.51 75.39 -21.77
CA CYS A 40 19.31 74.09 -22.40
C CYS A 40 17.89 74.05 -22.97
N SER A 41 17.73 73.73 -24.26
CA SER A 41 16.42 73.62 -24.92
C SER A 41 15.68 72.31 -24.59
N HIS A 42 16.15 71.58 -23.56
CA HIS A 42 15.62 70.30 -23.07
C HIS A 42 15.18 69.32 -24.17
N GLN A 43 16.09 69.01 -25.09
CA GLN A 43 15.82 68.00 -26.11
C GLN A 43 15.67 66.61 -25.46
N SER A 44 14.47 66.03 -25.57
CA SER A 44 14.10 64.76 -24.92
C SER A 44 14.68 63.56 -25.66
N VAL A 45 15.30 62.65 -24.91
CA VAL A 45 15.65 61.30 -25.34
C VAL A 45 14.83 60.31 -24.51
N ILE A 46 14.12 59.41 -25.20
CA ILE A 46 13.27 58.39 -24.59
C ILE A 46 14.13 57.26 -24.03
N LYS A 47 13.87 56.88 -22.79
CA LYS A 47 14.29 55.60 -22.20
C LYS A 47 13.12 54.61 -22.37
N PRO A 48 13.31 53.51 -23.12
CA PRO A 48 12.21 52.61 -23.43
C PRO A 48 11.63 51.97 -22.16
N ALA A 49 10.34 51.64 -22.22
CA ALA A 49 9.71 50.79 -21.22
C ALA A 49 10.30 49.37 -21.26
N ALA A 50 10.26 48.69 -20.12
CA ALA A 50 10.59 47.28 -20.00
C ALA A 50 9.40 46.56 -19.36
N GLU A 51 8.84 45.55 -20.02
CA GLU A 51 7.75 44.78 -19.44
C GLU A 51 8.25 43.92 -18.26
N PRO A 52 7.47 43.78 -17.18
CA PRO A 52 7.79 42.83 -16.11
C PRO A 52 7.73 41.39 -16.62
N ASP A 53 8.48 40.49 -15.97
CA ASP A 53 8.36 39.04 -16.16
C ASP A 53 7.91 38.36 -14.86
N CYS A 54 7.98 37.03 -14.78
CA CYS A 54 7.58 36.28 -13.58
C CYS A 54 8.41 36.63 -12.32
N THR A 55 9.66 37.08 -12.49
CA THR A 55 10.62 37.31 -11.40
C THR A 55 11.21 38.72 -11.39
N LYS A 56 11.30 39.38 -12.55
CA LYS A 56 11.88 40.73 -12.70
C LYS A 56 10.76 41.76 -12.82
N THR A 57 10.94 42.86 -12.10
CA THR A 57 10.11 44.06 -12.24
C THR A 57 10.31 44.69 -13.62
N GLY A 58 9.26 45.32 -14.12
CA GLY A 58 9.29 46.15 -15.33
C GLY A 58 9.52 47.62 -14.99
N LEU A 59 9.63 48.45 -16.03
CA LEU A 59 9.76 49.89 -15.93
C LEU A 59 8.83 50.57 -16.93
N THR A 60 8.16 51.64 -16.51
CA THR A 60 7.46 52.53 -17.46
C THR A 60 8.46 53.25 -18.36
N GLU A 61 7.98 53.77 -19.49
CA GLU A 61 8.77 54.67 -20.34
C GLU A 61 9.21 55.92 -19.54
N GLY A 62 10.43 56.39 -19.77
CA GLY A 62 10.97 57.60 -19.16
C GLY A 62 11.67 58.48 -20.19
N ALA A 63 12.13 59.67 -19.78
CA ALA A 63 12.82 60.58 -20.68
C ALA A 63 13.83 61.45 -19.94
N TYR A 64 14.94 61.79 -20.60
CA TYR A 64 15.96 62.69 -20.09
C TYR A 64 16.45 63.66 -21.17
N CYS A 65 17.07 64.76 -20.76
CA CYS A 65 17.69 65.69 -21.70
C CYS A 65 19.06 65.17 -22.15
N ALA A 66 19.28 65.05 -23.46
CA ALA A 66 20.56 64.62 -24.02
C ALA A 66 21.75 65.53 -23.66
N LEU A 67 21.49 66.82 -23.45
CA LEU A 67 22.51 67.85 -23.32
C LEU A 67 22.93 68.08 -21.85
N CYS A 68 21.96 68.12 -20.92
CA CYS A 68 22.23 68.39 -19.51
C CYS A 68 22.00 67.18 -18.58
N GLY A 69 21.42 66.08 -19.09
CA GLY A 69 21.14 64.88 -18.29
C GLY A 69 19.92 65.00 -17.37
N GLU A 70 19.23 66.14 -17.36
CA GLU A 70 18.05 66.37 -16.51
C GLU A 70 16.93 65.38 -16.86
N CYS A 71 16.32 64.77 -15.83
CA CYS A 71 15.20 63.85 -16.01
C CYS A 71 13.91 64.63 -16.28
N LEU A 72 13.28 64.30 -17.40
CA LEU A 72 12.07 64.95 -17.88
C LEU A 72 10.83 64.11 -17.53
N ILE A 73 10.95 62.78 -17.56
CA ILE A 73 9.91 61.83 -17.16
C ILE A 73 10.59 60.70 -16.38
N GLU A 74 10.20 60.53 -15.12
CA GLU A 74 10.72 59.47 -14.25
C GLU A 74 10.16 58.09 -14.64
N GLN A 75 11.04 57.08 -14.66
CA GLN A 75 10.59 55.69 -14.77
C GLN A 75 10.04 55.23 -13.42
N ARG A 76 8.89 54.55 -13.46
CA ARG A 76 8.30 53.90 -12.29
C ARG A 76 8.39 52.38 -12.45
N GLU A 77 8.66 51.70 -11.35
CA GLU A 77 8.68 50.23 -11.31
C GLU A 77 7.28 49.66 -11.50
N ILE A 78 7.18 48.62 -12.33
CA ILE A 78 5.99 47.78 -12.47
C ILE A 78 6.31 46.46 -11.78
N PRO A 79 5.52 46.01 -10.78
CA PRO A 79 5.76 44.75 -10.10
C PRO A 79 5.87 43.57 -11.08
N ALA A 80 6.72 42.59 -10.75
CA ALA A 80 6.77 41.32 -11.47
C ALA A 80 5.40 40.65 -11.46
N TYR A 81 5.05 39.91 -12.51
CA TYR A 81 3.77 39.21 -12.59
C TYR A 81 3.62 38.09 -11.56
N GLY A 82 4.75 37.60 -11.04
CA GLY A 82 4.79 36.40 -10.21
C GLY A 82 4.58 35.13 -11.04
N HIS A 83 4.61 33.99 -10.35
CA HIS A 83 4.39 32.69 -10.96
C HIS A 83 2.90 32.31 -10.95
N LYS A 84 2.40 31.82 -12.09
CA LYS A 84 1.05 31.26 -12.22
C LYS A 84 1.13 29.73 -12.16
N PRO A 85 0.65 29.08 -11.08
CA PRO A 85 0.71 27.62 -10.96
C PRO A 85 -0.08 26.93 -12.05
N GLY A 86 0.55 25.96 -12.72
CA GLY A 86 -0.12 25.00 -13.60
C GLY A 86 -0.62 23.77 -12.83
N GLN A 87 -1.15 22.80 -13.57
CA GLN A 87 -1.60 21.53 -13.00
C GLN A 87 -0.45 20.52 -12.87
N ALA A 88 -0.41 19.80 -11.75
CA ALA A 88 0.49 18.66 -11.57
C ALA A 88 -0.06 17.42 -12.30
N SER A 89 0.83 16.60 -12.85
CA SER A 89 0.46 15.25 -13.30
C SER A 89 0.33 14.32 -12.10
N GLU A 90 -0.65 13.43 -12.10
CA GLU A 90 -0.88 12.50 -10.99
C GLU A 90 -0.90 11.07 -11.48
N ARG A 91 -0.24 10.18 -10.73
CA ARG A 91 -0.36 8.73 -10.84
C ARG A 91 -0.67 8.18 -9.47
N GLU A 92 -1.81 7.53 -9.34
CA GLU A 92 -2.24 6.96 -8.07
C GLU A 92 -1.32 5.80 -7.65
N ALA A 93 -1.21 5.61 -6.33
CA ALA A 93 -0.51 4.47 -5.76
C ALA A 93 -1.34 3.20 -5.90
N THR A 94 -0.69 2.06 -6.14
CA THR A 94 -1.32 0.73 -6.13
C THR A 94 -0.89 -0.02 -4.87
N CYS A 95 -1.28 -1.30 -4.74
CA CYS A 95 -0.84 -2.12 -3.60
C CYS A 95 0.68 -2.33 -3.61
N ASP A 96 1.28 -2.47 -4.79
CA ASP A 96 2.70 -2.82 -4.96
C ASP A 96 3.57 -1.66 -5.44
N GLU A 97 2.98 -0.66 -6.11
CA GLU A 97 3.72 0.47 -6.69
C GLU A 97 3.36 1.79 -6.01
N ALA A 98 4.38 2.57 -5.66
CA ALA A 98 4.20 3.93 -5.19
C ALA A 98 3.58 4.83 -6.28
N GLY A 99 2.68 5.71 -5.88
CA GLY A 99 2.12 6.77 -6.71
C GLY A 99 3.04 8.01 -6.74
N VAL A 100 2.71 8.96 -7.60
CA VAL A 100 3.47 10.21 -7.77
C VAL A 100 2.53 11.38 -7.98
N ILE A 101 2.77 12.47 -7.25
CA ILE A 101 2.22 13.80 -7.55
C ILE A 101 3.36 14.60 -8.16
N GLY A 102 3.25 14.92 -9.44
CA GLY A 102 4.28 15.61 -10.21
C GLY A 102 4.53 17.04 -9.73
N GLN A 103 5.64 17.60 -10.16
CA GLN A 103 5.99 19.01 -9.91
C GLN A 103 4.93 19.98 -10.48
N VAL A 104 4.70 21.09 -9.77
CA VAL A 104 3.88 22.21 -10.25
C VAL A 104 4.80 23.22 -10.91
N LYS A 105 4.59 23.49 -12.21
CA LYS A 105 5.36 24.49 -12.96
C LYS A 105 4.54 25.74 -13.24
N CYS A 106 5.23 26.87 -13.33
CA CYS A 106 4.64 28.10 -13.84
C CYS A 106 4.23 27.92 -15.31
N GLU A 107 2.97 28.16 -15.65
CA GLU A 107 2.48 28.04 -17.03
C GLU A 107 3.14 29.05 -17.99
N VAL A 108 3.67 30.14 -17.44
CA VAL A 108 4.23 31.25 -18.22
C VAL A 108 5.72 31.06 -18.49
N CYS A 109 6.51 30.66 -17.48
CA CYS A 109 7.97 30.60 -17.58
C CYS A 109 8.59 29.23 -17.30
N GLY A 110 7.79 28.23 -16.92
CA GLY A 110 8.25 26.86 -16.65
C GLY A 110 9.01 26.65 -15.33
N ALA A 111 9.18 27.70 -14.53
CA ALA A 111 9.82 27.60 -13.21
C ALA A 111 9.04 26.63 -12.29
N VAL A 112 9.75 25.81 -11.54
CA VAL A 112 9.16 24.88 -10.56
C VAL A 112 8.71 25.67 -9.33
N ILE A 113 7.43 25.55 -9.00
CA ILE A 113 6.77 26.20 -7.86
C ILE A 113 6.63 25.22 -6.70
N GLU A 114 6.27 23.96 -7.03
CA GLU A 114 6.25 22.86 -6.07
C GLU A 114 7.00 21.66 -6.64
N GLU A 115 7.85 21.06 -5.81
CA GLU A 115 8.58 19.85 -6.15
C GLU A 115 7.65 18.63 -6.19
N GLU A 116 8.08 17.62 -6.96
CA GLU A 116 7.42 16.33 -7.04
C GLU A 116 7.39 15.60 -5.67
N LYS A 117 6.30 14.89 -5.40
CA LYS A 117 6.09 14.14 -4.15
C LYS A 117 5.74 12.68 -4.47
N ASN A 118 6.49 11.77 -3.87
CA ASN A 118 6.18 10.34 -3.91
C ASN A 118 5.07 10.02 -2.91
N VAL A 119 4.09 9.22 -3.35
CA VAL A 119 3.03 8.66 -2.51
C VAL A 119 3.36 7.18 -2.30
N PRO A 120 3.65 6.72 -1.06
CA PRO A 120 3.97 5.32 -0.81
C PRO A 120 2.91 4.37 -1.37
N ALA A 121 3.33 3.15 -1.75
CA ALA A 121 2.42 2.09 -2.12
C ALA A 121 1.41 1.84 -0.98
N LEU A 122 0.17 1.49 -1.33
CA LEU A 122 -0.91 1.29 -0.36
C LEU A 122 -0.68 0.06 0.52
N GLY A 123 0.19 -0.85 0.09
CA GLY A 123 0.39 -2.15 0.70
C GLY A 123 -0.86 -3.03 0.58
N HIS A 124 -0.77 -4.21 1.18
CA HIS A 124 -1.84 -5.18 1.15
C HIS A 124 -2.58 -5.23 2.48
N THR A 125 -3.90 -5.23 2.41
CA THR A 125 -4.80 -5.43 3.56
C THR A 125 -5.68 -6.62 3.21
N THR A 126 -5.62 -7.69 4.02
CA THR A 126 -6.23 -8.97 3.67
C THR A 126 -7.47 -9.26 4.51
N ASP A 127 -8.51 -9.76 3.85
CA ASP A 127 -9.59 -10.54 4.44
C ASP A 127 -9.52 -11.97 3.88
N ASN A 128 -9.50 -12.98 4.76
CA ASN A 128 -9.35 -14.40 4.38
C ASN A 128 -8.16 -14.73 3.46
N GLY A 129 -7.06 -13.99 3.58
CA GLY A 129 -5.85 -14.18 2.76
C GLY A 129 -5.94 -13.55 1.37
N VAL A 130 -7.02 -12.85 1.02
CA VAL A 130 -7.15 -12.09 -0.23
C VAL A 130 -7.04 -10.59 0.06
N CYS A 131 -6.24 -9.87 -0.70
CA CYS A 131 -6.15 -8.42 -0.58
C CYS A 131 -7.46 -7.75 -0.99
N GLU A 132 -8.06 -6.96 -0.11
CA GLU A 132 -9.35 -6.27 -0.35
C GLU A 132 -9.28 -5.27 -1.51
N ARG A 133 -8.09 -4.77 -1.87
CA ARG A 133 -7.90 -3.78 -2.95
C ARG A 133 -7.61 -4.40 -4.31
N CYS A 134 -6.67 -5.34 -4.38
CA CYS A 134 -6.21 -5.87 -5.66
C CYS A 134 -6.63 -7.32 -5.91
N GLY A 135 -7.24 -7.99 -4.94
CA GLY A 135 -7.61 -9.40 -5.05
C GLY A 135 -6.42 -10.36 -5.04
N LEU A 136 -5.19 -9.87 -4.85
CA LEU A 136 -4.01 -10.73 -4.74
C LEU A 136 -4.13 -11.61 -3.50
N TYR A 137 -3.89 -12.90 -3.66
CA TYR A 137 -3.85 -13.84 -2.56
C TYR A 137 -2.50 -13.77 -1.82
N ILE A 138 -2.53 -13.45 -0.53
CA ILE A 138 -1.37 -13.14 0.31
C ILE A 138 -1.50 -13.94 1.61
N GLY A 139 -0.92 -15.14 1.60
CA GLY A 139 -0.78 -15.98 2.78
C GLY A 139 -2.04 -16.78 3.07
N GLY A 140 -2.03 -18.05 2.65
CA GLY A 140 -3.16 -18.94 2.83
C GLY A 140 -3.11 -19.87 4.00
N ILE A 141 -4.30 -20.25 4.45
CA ILE A 141 -4.50 -21.23 5.52
C ILE A 141 -4.05 -22.60 5.03
N TRP A 142 -4.27 -22.92 3.76
CA TRP A 142 -3.95 -24.23 3.20
C TRP A 142 -2.59 -24.20 2.51
N GLU A 143 -1.87 -25.31 2.60
CA GLU A 143 -0.56 -25.49 1.99
C GLU A 143 -0.45 -26.90 1.43
N THR A 144 -0.08 -27.00 0.16
CA THR A 144 0.36 -28.25 -0.44
C THR A 144 1.74 -28.64 0.10
N ARG A 145 1.83 -29.86 0.64
CA ARG A 145 3.05 -30.50 1.13
C ARG A 145 3.20 -31.87 0.48
N TYR A 146 4.37 -32.47 0.65
CA TYR A 146 4.70 -33.76 0.07
C TYR A 146 5.09 -34.72 1.19
N TYR A 147 4.65 -35.98 1.08
CA TYR A 147 5.16 -37.04 1.94
C TYR A 147 6.65 -37.23 1.66
N VAL A 148 7.40 -37.66 2.67
CA VAL A 148 8.83 -37.93 2.55
C VAL A 148 9.11 -39.42 2.63
N ASP A 149 10.19 -39.86 1.98
CA ASP A 149 10.69 -41.22 2.11
C ASP A 149 11.44 -41.44 3.44
N GLU A 150 12.01 -42.64 3.61
CA GLU A 150 12.78 -43.00 4.81
C GLU A 150 14.07 -42.18 5.00
N PHE A 151 14.44 -41.36 4.02
CA PHE A 151 15.60 -40.47 4.01
C PHE A 151 15.22 -39.00 4.04
N ASP A 152 13.97 -38.68 4.42
CA ASP A 152 13.43 -37.31 4.49
C ASP A 152 13.45 -36.58 3.13
N GLN A 153 13.43 -37.34 2.02
CA GLN A 153 13.33 -36.77 0.68
C GLN A 153 11.87 -36.68 0.23
N PRO A 154 11.41 -35.54 -0.32
CA PRO A 154 10.06 -35.41 -0.85
C PRO A 154 9.75 -36.45 -1.94
N THR A 155 8.59 -37.08 -1.81
CA THR A 155 7.99 -37.96 -2.83
C THR A 155 7.07 -37.15 -3.74
N ASN A 156 6.46 -37.83 -4.72
CA ASN A 156 5.40 -37.24 -5.56
C ASN A 156 4.00 -37.36 -4.92
N GLU A 157 3.88 -37.98 -3.75
CA GLU A 157 2.61 -38.07 -3.03
C GLU A 157 2.43 -36.77 -2.22
N TRP A 158 1.30 -36.11 -2.43
CA TRP A 158 1.01 -34.81 -1.87
C TRP A 158 -0.11 -34.89 -0.83
N TYR A 159 -0.16 -33.90 0.03
CA TYR A 159 -1.30 -33.62 0.88
C TYR A 159 -1.42 -32.12 1.09
N ILE A 160 -2.65 -31.62 1.19
CA ILE A 160 -2.97 -30.26 1.57
C ILE A 160 -3.26 -30.24 3.06
N SER A 161 -2.57 -29.38 3.80
CA SER A 161 -2.76 -29.23 5.25
C SER A 161 -2.97 -27.78 5.61
N SER A 162 -3.67 -27.53 6.71
CA SER A 162 -3.69 -26.20 7.30
C SER A 162 -2.28 -25.83 7.83
N LYS A 163 -1.81 -24.61 7.54
CA LYS A 163 -0.55 -24.03 8.06
C LYS A 163 -0.65 -23.78 9.55
N GLU A 164 -1.80 -23.27 9.97
CA GLU A 164 -2.17 -23.01 11.36
C GLU A 164 -3.22 -24.03 11.82
N LEU A 165 -3.33 -24.21 13.14
CA LEU A 165 -4.39 -25.04 13.72
C LEU A 165 -5.70 -24.25 13.80
N PHE A 166 -6.81 -24.89 13.43
CA PHE A 166 -8.14 -24.33 13.66
C PHE A 166 -8.44 -24.35 15.16
N ILE A 167 -9.14 -23.33 15.64
CA ILE A 167 -9.52 -23.20 17.05
C ILE A 167 -10.99 -23.55 17.19
N GLY A 168 -11.31 -24.33 18.22
CA GLY A 168 -12.66 -24.76 18.52
C GLY A 168 -12.89 -24.94 20.01
N LYS A 169 -13.94 -25.68 20.31
CA LYS A 169 -14.30 -26.10 21.66
C LYS A 169 -14.67 -27.57 21.66
N PHE A 170 -14.41 -28.24 22.77
CA PHE A 170 -14.89 -29.60 23.00
C PHE A 170 -15.62 -29.71 24.33
N SER A 171 -16.48 -30.72 24.45
CA SER A 171 -17.13 -31.12 25.69
C SER A 171 -17.12 -32.63 25.82
N ASN A 172 -16.88 -33.11 27.04
CA ASN A 172 -16.90 -34.54 27.39
C ASN A 172 -17.46 -34.71 28.82
N SER A 173 -17.35 -35.91 29.38
CA SER A 173 -17.82 -36.18 30.75
C SER A 173 -17.16 -35.33 31.85
N ALA A 174 -15.96 -34.77 31.61
CA ALA A 174 -15.20 -34.01 32.59
C ALA A 174 -15.32 -32.48 32.42
N THR A 175 -15.62 -31.99 31.22
CA THR A 175 -15.62 -30.56 30.93
C THR A 175 -16.62 -30.15 29.86
N THR A 176 -16.98 -28.88 29.85
CA THR A 176 -17.90 -28.29 28.86
C THR A 176 -17.24 -27.08 28.21
N ASN A 177 -17.25 -27.03 26.88
CA ASN A 177 -16.72 -25.92 26.08
C ASN A 177 -15.24 -25.57 26.38
N SER A 178 -14.42 -26.57 26.71
CA SER A 178 -12.98 -26.38 26.86
C SER A 178 -12.31 -26.21 25.51
N LYS A 179 -11.08 -25.69 25.52
CA LYS A 179 -10.38 -25.34 24.29
C LYS A 179 -9.99 -26.57 23.47
N LEU A 180 -10.18 -26.46 22.16
CA LEU A 180 -9.82 -27.46 21.17
C LEU A 180 -8.95 -26.80 20.11
N THR A 181 -7.89 -27.46 19.68
CA THR A 181 -7.22 -27.16 18.42
C THR A 181 -7.39 -28.32 17.45
N VAL A 182 -7.47 -28.01 16.16
CA VAL A 182 -7.78 -28.98 15.11
C VAL A 182 -6.82 -28.80 13.94
N LYS A 183 -6.33 -29.92 13.40
CA LYS A 183 -5.60 -29.95 12.13
C LYS A 183 -6.38 -30.76 11.12
N MET A 184 -6.43 -30.30 9.88
CA MET A 184 -6.96 -31.08 8.78
C MET A 184 -5.86 -31.38 7.77
N LEU A 185 -5.90 -32.60 7.23
CA LEU A 185 -5.04 -33.04 6.14
C LEU A 185 -5.93 -33.70 5.08
N ILE A 186 -5.75 -33.28 3.84
CA ILE A 186 -6.45 -33.78 2.66
C ILE A 186 -5.41 -34.32 1.70
N ASP A 187 -5.47 -35.60 1.35
CA ASP A 187 -4.65 -36.17 0.30
C ASP A 187 -5.53 -36.69 -0.86
N LYS A 188 -4.98 -37.55 -1.71
CA LYS A 188 -5.68 -38.05 -2.90
C LYS A 188 -6.87 -38.96 -2.56
N ASP A 189 -6.77 -39.70 -1.45
CA ASP A 189 -7.69 -40.78 -1.09
C ASP A 189 -8.51 -40.43 0.17
N ASP A 190 -7.96 -39.61 1.06
CA ASP A 190 -8.48 -39.40 2.40
C ASP A 190 -8.58 -37.92 2.83
N ILE A 191 -9.54 -37.65 3.72
CA ILE A 191 -9.61 -36.43 4.52
C ILE A 191 -9.52 -36.83 5.98
N THR A 192 -8.50 -36.33 6.68
CA THR A 192 -8.27 -36.64 8.09
C THR A 192 -8.35 -35.41 8.98
N ILE A 193 -8.90 -35.61 10.18
CA ILE A 193 -9.08 -34.58 11.21
C ILE A 193 -8.34 -35.03 12.47
N PHE A 194 -7.38 -34.22 12.90
CA PHE A 194 -6.69 -34.38 14.19
C PHE A 194 -7.33 -33.43 15.20
N LEU A 195 -7.73 -33.97 16.34
CA LEU A 195 -8.33 -33.21 17.44
C LEU A 195 -7.36 -33.16 18.61
N TYR A 196 -7.15 -31.98 19.19
CA TYR A 196 -6.30 -31.79 20.37
C TYR A 196 -7.08 -31.10 21.49
N GLU A 197 -7.43 -31.87 22.52
CA GLU A 197 -8.09 -31.38 23.72
C GLU A 197 -7.11 -30.53 24.55
N TYR A 198 -7.62 -29.45 25.14
CA TYR A 198 -6.83 -28.46 25.87
C TYR A 198 -5.63 -27.94 25.06
N ASP A 199 -5.85 -27.74 23.76
CA ASP A 199 -4.90 -27.24 22.75
C ASP A 199 -3.71 -28.17 22.41
N MET A 200 -3.50 -29.27 23.14
CA MET A 200 -2.27 -30.06 23.02
C MET A 200 -2.40 -31.57 23.17
N TYR A 201 -3.47 -32.09 23.77
CA TYR A 201 -3.61 -33.52 24.01
C TYR A 201 -4.38 -34.17 22.86
N PRO A 202 -3.73 -34.99 22.01
CA PRO A 202 -4.40 -35.62 20.89
C PRO A 202 -5.51 -36.55 21.39
N VAL A 203 -6.69 -36.47 20.78
CA VAL A 203 -7.74 -37.47 20.92
C VAL A 203 -7.26 -38.76 20.26
N LYS A 204 -7.41 -39.89 20.95
CA LYS A 204 -6.92 -41.19 20.50
C LYS A 204 -7.97 -42.27 20.70
N ASN A 205 -7.90 -43.28 19.85
CA ASN A 205 -8.55 -44.56 20.03
C ASN A 205 -7.50 -45.58 20.52
N PRO A 206 -7.35 -45.80 21.84
CA PRO A 206 -6.47 -46.83 22.40
C PRO A 206 -7.08 -48.25 22.35
N TRP A 207 -8.22 -48.44 21.70
CA TRP A 207 -8.94 -49.71 21.67
C TRP A 207 -8.56 -50.53 20.43
N SER A 208 -8.85 -51.82 20.49
CA SER A 208 -8.62 -52.75 19.38
C SER A 208 -9.71 -52.70 18.30
N SER A 209 -10.76 -51.90 18.50
CA SER A 209 -11.85 -51.64 17.56
C SER A 209 -11.77 -50.21 17.04
N ALA A 210 -12.40 -49.94 15.90
CA ALA A 210 -12.57 -48.57 15.44
C ALA A 210 -13.64 -47.83 16.27
N ASP A 211 -13.48 -46.52 16.40
CA ASP A 211 -14.47 -45.59 16.94
C ASP A 211 -15.15 -44.86 15.80
N GLU A 212 -16.48 -44.80 15.81
CA GLU A 212 -17.28 -44.10 14.81
C GLU A 212 -17.73 -42.72 15.32
N TYR A 213 -17.82 -41.78 14.38
CA TYR A 213 -18.19 -40.39 14.66
C TYR A 213 -19.29 -39.92 13.73
N ASP A 214 -20.30 -39.28 14.32
CA ASP A 214 -21.30 -38.50 13.59
C ASP A 214 -20.77 -37.09 13.35
N ILE A 215 -20.73 -36.65 12.10
CA ILE A 215 -20.15 -35.37 11.70
C ILE A 215 -21.22 -34.54 10.99
N THR A 216 -21.49 -33.35 11.50
CA THR A 216 -22.32 -32.35 10.80
C THR A 216 -21.43 -31.22 10.34
N ILE A 217 -21.48 -30.90 9.04
CA ILE A 217 -20.93 -29.65 8.52
C ILE A 217 -22.06 -28.69 8.19
N ARG A 218 -21.94 -27.44 8.64
CA ARG A 218 -22.87 -26.36 8.31
C ARG A 218 -22.19 -25.34 7.41
N THR A 219 -22.83 -25.06 6.29
CA THR A 219 -22.41 -24.07 5.29
C THR A 219 -23.54 -23.07 5.04
N SER A 220 -23.30 -22.03 4.26
CA SER A 220 -24.35 -21.10 3.78
C SER A 220 -25.48 -21.82 3.03
N SER A 221 -25.17 -22.94 2.37
CA SER A 221 -26.14 -23.78 1.63
C SER A 221 -26.97 -24.71 2.52
N GLY A 222 -26.66 -24.77 3.82
CA GLY A 222 -27.31 -25.65 4.80
C GLY A 222 -26.38 -26.70 5.38
N ASP A 223 -26.99 -27.61 6.14
CA ASP A 223 -26.31 -28.67 6.86
C ASP A 223 -26.13 -29.92 5.99
N LYS A 224 -24.98 -30.58 6.16
CA LYS A 224 -24.73 -31.91 5.60
C LYS A 224 -24.27 -32.84 6.72
N TYR A 225 -24.75 -34.06 6.67
CA TYR A 225 -24.46 -35.11 7.64
C TYR A 225 -23.50 -36.12 7.02
N LEU A 226 -22.42 -36.39 7.73
CA LEU A 226 -21.31 -37.23 7.34
C LEU A 226 -21.00 -38.19 8.48
N THR A 227 -20.24 -39.23 8.17
CA THR A 227 -19.64 -40.14 9.15
C THR A 227 -18.12 -40.13 9.00
N GLY A 228 -17.43 -40.51 10.07
CA GLY A 228 -16.00 -40.74 10.03
C GLY A 228 -15.55 -41.74 11.09
N THR A 229 -14.41 -42.36 10.83
CA THR A 229 -13.90 -43.46 11.62
C THR A 229 -12.50 -43.13 12.15
N MET A 230 -12.26 -43.36 13.44
CA MET A 230 -10.92 -43.43 14.01
C MET A 230 -10.55 -44.89 14.22
N TYR A 231 -9.62 -45.41 13.41
CA TYR A 231 -9.17 -46.79 13.51
C TYR A 231 -8.44 -47.09 14.83
N SER A 232 -8.31 -48.39 15.15
CA SER A 232 -7.61 -48.89 16.33
C SER A 232 -6.19 -48.34 16.43
N ASP A 233 -5.76 -47.96 17.64
CA ASP A 233 -4.49 -47.29 17.93
C ASP A 233 -4.29 -45.96 17.15
N GLY A 234 -5.38 -45.39 16.62
CA GLY A 234 -5.39 -44.16 15.84
C GLY A 234 -5.46 -42.89 16.68
N ASP A 235 -5.10 -41.77 16.06
CA ASP A 235 -5.10 -40.41 16.63
C ASP A 235 -5.75 -39.37 15.69
N ARG A 236 -6.50 -39.85 14.69
CA ARG A 236 -7.14 -39.02 13.66
C ARG A 236 -8.42 -39.69 13.15
N ILE A 237 -9.41 -38.87 12.87
CA ILE A 237 -10.68 -39.29 12.28
C ILE A 237 -10.53 -39.23 10.76
N PHE A 238 -10.83 -40.32 10.08
CA PHE A 238 -10.95 -40.37 8.62
C PHE A 238 -12.40 -40.09 8.26
N ILE A 239 -12.64 -39.09 7.41
CA ILE A 239 -13.98 -38.90 6.83
C ILE A 239 -14.27 -40.08 5.90
N ASP A 240 -15.42 -40.72 6.06
CA ASP A 240 -15.74 -41.89 5.24
C ASP A 240 -15.76 -41.53 3.75
N SER A 241 -15.22 -42.43 2.93
CA SER A 241 -14.98 -42.20 1.50
C SER A 241 -16.21 -41.67 0.73
N GLN A 242 -17.42 -42.10 1.09
CA GLN A 242 -18.68 -41.62 0.50
C GLN A 242 -18.94 -40.11 0.70
N HIS A 243 -18.29 -39.49 1.68
CA HIS A 243 -18.48 -38.09 2.07
C HIS A 243 -17.36 -37.16 1.58
N ILE A 244 -16.22 -37.69 1.13
CA ILE A 244 -15.05 -36.90 0.70
C ILE A 244 -15.43 -35.84 -0.32
N SER A 245 -16.15 -36.21 -1.39
CA SER A 245 -16.59 -35.27 -2.43
C SER A 245 -17.42 -34.11 -1.88
N SER A 246 -18.24 -34.36 -0.85
CA SER A 246 -19.08 -33.34 -0.22
C SER A 246 -18.26 -32.32 0.56
N VAL A 247 -17.22 -32.78 1.26
CA VAL A 247 -16.29 -31.95 2.03
C VAL A 247 -15.41 -31.12 1.09
N ILE A 248 -14.86 -31.72 0.03
CA ILE A 248 -14.10 -31.00 -1.00
C ILE A 248 -14.94 -29.90 -1.64
N GLN A 249 -16.22 -30.17 -1.97
CA GLN A 249 -17.12 -29.15 -2.50
C GLN A 249 -17.35 -28.01 -1.50
N ALA A 250 -17.50 -28.30 -0.21
CA ALA A 250 -17.66 -27.28 0.82
C ALA A 250 -16.38 -26.42 0.94
N LEU A 251 -15.20 -27.04 0.98
CA LEU A 251 -13.90 -26.36 1.02
C LEU A 251 -13.58 -25.57 -0.26
N ARG A 252 -14.30 -25.82 -1.37
CA ARG A 252 -14.21 -25.00 -2.59
C ARG A 252 -15.28 -23.91 -2.68
N GLY A 253 -16.20 -23.85 -1.71
CA GLY A 253 -17.36 -22.94 -1.71
C GLY A 253 -17.07 -21.51 -1.23
N GLY A 254 -15.90 -21.25 -0.64
CA GLY A 254 -15.48 -19.91 -0.18
C GLY A 254 -16.04 -19.48 1.18
N ASP A 255 -17.23 -19.95 1.56
CA ASP A 255 -17.88 -19.63 2.84
C ASP A 255 -17.30 -20.44 4.02
N GLU A 256 -17.36 -19.85 5.23
CA GLU A 256 -17.00 -20.55 6.47
C GLU A 256 -17.79 -21.86 6.64
N ILE A 257 -17.10 -22.92 7.06
CA ILE A 257 -17.68 -24.24 7.34
C ILE A 257 -17.58 -24.50 8.83
N MET A 258 -18.72 -24.66 9.50
CA MET A 258 -18.75 -25.10 10.90
C MET A 258 -18.82 -26.62 10.96
N PHE A 259 -17.94 -27.24 11.74
CA PHE A 259 -17.91 -28.67 12.01
C PHE A 259 -18.42 -28.95 13.41
N HIS A 260 -19.36 -29.89 13.53
CA HIS A 260 -19.76 -30.50 14.79
C HIS A 260 -19.53 -32.01 14.69
N ILE A 261 -18.61 -32.54 15.48
CA ILE A 261 -18.27 -33.97 15.54
C ILE A 261 -18.75 -34.52 16.88
N ALA A 262 -19.44 -35.66 16.87
CA ALA A 262 -19.90 -36.35 18.07
C ALA A 262 -19.40 -37.80 18.07
N SER A 263 -18.82 -38.25 19.19
CA SER A 263 -18.47 -39.65 19.42
C SER A 263 -19.66 -40.45 19.97
N GLU A 264 -19.59 -41.78 19.90
CA GLU A 264 -20.57 -42.66 20.55
C GLU A 264 -20.68 -42.43 22.07
N ASN A 265 -19.58 -41.99 22.70
CA ASN A 265 -19.51 -41.69 24.14
C ASN A 265 -20.04 -40.29 24.50
N MET A 266 -20.67 -39.59 23.55
CA MET A 266 -21.21 -38.23 23.68
C MET A 266 -20.16 -37.14 23.85
N ASP A 267 -18.90 -37.41 23.49
CA ASP A 267 -17.90 -36.33 23.37
C ASP A 267 -18.23 -35.52 22.12
N THR A 268 -18.11 -34.20 22.23
CA THR A 268 -18.47 -33.28 21.14
C THR A 268 -17.32 -32.32 20.84
N TYR A 269 -17.10 -32.06 19.57
CA TYR A 269 -16.05 -31.16 19.06
C TYR A 269 -16.66 -30.19 18.07
N LEU A 270 -16.51 -28.90 18.33
CA LEU A 270 -17.06 -27.80 17.53
C LEU A 270 -15.92 -26.87 17.08
N PHE A 271 -15.76 -26.68 15.78
CA PHE A 271 -14.75 -25.76 15.22
C PHE A 271 -15.21 -25.19 13.87
N SER A 272 -14.59 -24.09 13.46
CA SER A 272 -14.81 -23.49 12.15
C SER A 272 -13.59 -23.64 11.26
N VAL A 273 -13.82 -23.81 9.97
CA VAL A 273 -12.81 -23.88 8.93
C VAL A 273 -13.12 -22.82 7.89
N MET A 274 -12.14 -21.97 7.61
CA MET A 274 -12.19 -21.02 6.49
C MET A 274 -11.57 -21.68 5.25
N PRO A 275 -12.32 -21.80 4.14
CA PRO A 275 -11.80 -22.32 2.88
C PRO A 275 -10.56 -21.58 2.36
N ALA A 276 -10.54 -20.25 2.40
CA ALA A 276 -9.43 -19.42 1.91
C ALA A 276 -8.90 -19.90 0.53
N ASN A 277 -7.60 -20.21 0.40
CA ASN A 277 -6.97 -20.74 -0.84
C ASN A 277 -7.18 -22.22 -1.12
N PHE A 278 -8.02 -22.93 -0.37
CA PHE A 278 -8.12 -24.38 -0.56
C PHE A 278 -8.41 -24.75 -2.02
N ALA A 279 -9.31 -24.02 -2.69
CA ALA A 279 -9.65 -24.27 -4.09
C ALA A 279 -8.44 -24.13 -5.02
N ASP A 280 -7.63 -23.07 -4.84
CA ASP A 280 -6.46 -22.82 -5.68
C ASP A 280 -5.37 -23.88 -5.45
N GLU A 281 -5.08 -24.22 -4.19
CA GLU A 281 -4.14 -25.29 -3.83
C GLU A 281 -4.58 -26.63 -4.43
N TYR A 282 -5.86 -26.99 -4.22
CA TYR A 282 -6.42 -28.25 -4.70
C TYR A 282 -6.45 -28.34 -6.23
N ASP A 283 -6.88 -27.28 -6.92
CA ASP A 283 -6.95 -27.29 -8.38
C ASP A 283 -5.55 -27.31 -9.02
N SER A 284 -4.55 -26.68 -8.37
CA SER A 284 -3.15 -26.70 -8.83
C SER A 284 -2.54 -28.10 -8.81
N ILE A 285 -2.78 -28.86 -7.74
CA ILE A 285 -2.19 -30.19 -7.57
C ILE A 285 -2.95 -31.28 -8.32
N MET A 286 -4.25 -31.08 -8.56
CA MET A 286 -5.07 -31.96 -9.38
C MET A 286 -4.89 -31.76 -10.89
N GLY A 287 -4.05 -30.80 -11.31
CA GLY A 287 -3.81 -30.50 -12.73
C GLY A 287 -5.01 -29.85 -13.43
N ASN A 288 -5.89 -29.21 -12.68
CA ASN A 288 -7.11 -28.54 -13.14
C ASN A 288 -6.98 -27.01 -13.17
N SER A 289 -5.76 -26.48 -13.30
CA SER A 289 -5.52 -25.05 -13.34
C SER A 289 -6.30 -24.40 -14.50
N ARG A 290 -7.09 -23.37 -14.16
CA ARG A 290 -7.85 -22.54 -15.11
C ARG A 290 -6.95 -21.74 -16.03
#